data_AF-A0A829R8R4-F1
#
_entry.id   AF-A0A829R8R4-F1
#
_cell.length_a   1.000
_cell.length_b   1.000
_cell.length_c   1.000
_cell.angle_alpha   90.00
_cell.angle_beta   90.00
_cell.angle_gamma   90.00
#
_symmetry.space_group_name_H-M   'P 1'
#
loop_
_entity.id
_entity.type
_entity.pdbx_description
1 polymer ?
#
loop_
_entity_poly.entity_id
_entity_poly.type
_entity_poly.pdbx_seq_one_letter_code
_entity_poly.pdbx_strand_id
1 'polypeptide(L)'
;MLKQFSPDKMLKTPFGITAEHLREMGKTTILTDLDNTLLAWDQLDATDEVINWFTILEAEGIKVMILSNNNEMRVERVAKAARIPFLAKAKKPLAGNFKKAMEALDATPEETIMIGDQIMTDIWGGNRQQLYTIFVKPVKETDGFITKFNRMMERMILKSLRKKTNLKWEDSL
;
A
#
# COMPACT_ATOMS: atom_id res chain seq x y z
N MET A 1 5.04 -2.69 21.36
CA MET A 1 5.66 -3.34 20.17
C MET A 1 4.65 -3.74 19.11
N LEU A 2 3.60 -4.53 19.41
CA LEU A 2 2.66 -5.01 18.38
C LEU A 2 1.84 -3.91 17.67
N LYS A 3 1.56 -2.78 18.34
CA LYS A 3 0.76 -1.67 17.76
C LYS A 3 1.35 -1.13 16.45
N GLN A 4 2.68 -1.02 16.34
CA GLN A 4 3.33 -0.51 15.13
C GLN A 4 3.25 -1.48 13.93
N PHE A 5 2.93 -2.74 14.18
CA PHE A 5 2.72 -3.75 13.13
C PHE A 5 1.24 -4.02 12.88
N SER A 6 0.35 -3.41 13.67
CA SER A 6 -1.10 -3.53 13.48
C SER A 6 -1.53 -2.56 12.39
N PRO A 7 -2.21 -3.02 11.34
CA PRO A 7 -2.86 -2.11 10.42
C PRO A 7 -4.09 -1.48 11.09
N ASP A 8 -4.55 -0.36 10.55
CA ASP A 8 -5.83 0.25 10.92
C ASP A 8 -7.00 -0.53 10.28
N LYS A 9 -6.82 -0.98 9.03
CA LYS A 9 -7.80 -1.80 8.29
C LYS A 9 -7.18 -2.96 7.53
N MET A 10 -8.00 -3.99 7.29
CA MET A 10 -7.61 -5.17 6.51
C MET A 10 -8.62 -5.40 5.39
N LEU A 11 -8.19 -5.26 4.13
CA LEU A 11 -9.05 -5.45 2.96
C LEU A 11 -8.63 -6.66 2.13
N LYS A 12 -9.60 -7.35 1.52
CA LYS A 12 -9.28 -8.44 0.59
C LYS A 12 -8.65 -7.95 -0.71
N THR A 13 -8.93 -6.71 -1.10
CA THR A 13 -8.43 -6.07 -2.31
C THR A 13 -8.28 -4.55 -2.07
N PRO A 14 -7.28 -3.88 -2.67
CA PRO A 14 -7.20 -2.41 -2.64
C PRO A 14 -8.37 -1.73 -3.38
N PHE A 15 -9.00 -2.42 -4.34
CA PHE A 15 -10.05 -1.85 -5.19
C PHE A 15 -11.38 -1.60 -4.46
N GLY A 16 -11.52 -2.07 -3.22
CA GLY A 16 -12.64 -1.74 -2.33
C GLY A 16 -12.55 -0.33 -1.70
N ILE A 17 -11.52 0.44 -2.03
CA ILE A 17 -11.32 1.81 -1.57
C ILE A 17 -11.82 2.78 -2.63
N THR A 18 -12.79 3.62 -2.26
CA THR A 18 -13.36 4.66 -3.12
C THR A 18 -12.94 6.04 -2.62
N ALA A 19 -13.05 7.07 -3.48
CA ALA A 19 -12.82 8.45 -3.07
C ALA A 19 -13.81 8.92 -1.98
N GLU A 20 -15.04 8.39 -1.98
CA GLU A 20 -16.04 8.67 -0.96
C GLU A 20 -15.58 8.22 0.43
N HIS A 21 -15.12 6.97 0.58
CA HIS A 21 -14.58 6.47 1.85
C HIS A 21 -13.43 7.36 2.36
N LEU A 22 -12.54 7.76 1.45
CA LEU A 22 -11.40 8.60 1.80
C LEU A 22 -11.84 10.00 2.26
N ARG A 23 -12.79 10.63 1.56
CA ARG A 23 -13.34 11.93 1.95
C ARG A 23 -13.99 11.89 3.33
N GLU A 24 -14.78 10.87 3.62
CA GLU A 24 -15.44 10.71 4.93
C GLU A 24 -14.42 10.59 6.08
N MET A 25 -13.25 10.00 5.79
CA MET A 25 -12.15 9.88 6.73
C MET A 25 -11.22 11.09 6.78
N GLY A 26 -11.46 12.13 5.96
CA GLY A 26 -10.55 13.26 5.81
C GLY A 26 -9.21 12.90 5.15
N LYS A 27 -9.20 11.88 4.29
CA LYS A 27 -8.03 11.43 3.53
C LYS A 27 -8.12 11.91 2.08
N THR A 28 -7.02 12.44 1.58
CA THR A 28 -6.92 13.01 0.22
C THR A 28 -5.78 12.37 -0.57
N THR A 29 -4.91 11.61 0.09
CA THR A 29 -3.67 11.13 -0.49
C THR A 29 -3.44 9.65 -0.21
N ILE A 30 -3.03 8.91 -1.24
CA ILE A 30 -2.71 7.49 -1.20
C ILE A 30 -1.24 7.27 -1.56
N LEU A 31 -0.52 6.61 -0.68
CA LEU A 31 0.71 5.90 -1.01
C LEU A 31 0.37 4.41 -1.12
N THR A 32 0.69 3.78 -2.25
CA THR A 32 0.42 2.36 -2.45
C THR A 32 1.67 1.60 -2.84
N ASP A 33 1.84 0.40 -2.30
CA ASP A 33 2.75 -0.57 -2.89
C ASP A 33 2.21 -1.07 -4.24
N LEU A 34 3.06 -1.77 -4.99
CA LEU A 34 2.76 -2.27 -6.33
C LEU A 34 2.63 -3.79 -6.35
N ASP A 35 3.73 -4.50 -6.04
CA ASP A 35 3.85 -5.94 -6.29
C ASP A 35 3.21 -6.72 -5.14
N ASN A 36 2.32 -7.64 -5.49
CA ASN A 36 1.37 -8.32 -4.60
C ASN A 36 0.37 -7.42 -3.89
N THR A 37 0.40 -6.11 -4.09
CA THR A 37 -0.64 -5.19 -3.62
C THR A 37 -1.67 -4.91 -4.70
N LEU A 38 -1.23 -4.35 -5.84
CA LEU A 38 -2.10 -4.03 -6.98
C LEU A 38 -2.06 -5.08 -8.08
N LEU A 39 -0.90 -5.73 -8.26
CA LEU A 39 -0.64 -6.69 -9.33
C LEU A 39 0.20 -7.84 -8.77
N ALA A 40 0.14 -9.02 -9.37
CA ALA A 40 1.11 -10.07 -9.08
C ALA A 40 2.52 -9.60 -9.48
N TRP A 41 3.55 -10.02 -8.72
CA TRP A 41 4.93 -9.56 -8.95
C TRP A 41 5.51 -9.96 -10.33
N ASP A 42 4.97 -11.02 -10.95
CA ASP A 42 5.35 -11.53 -12.27
C ASP A 42 4.50 -10.95 -13.41
N GLN A 43 3.48 -10.16 -13.10
CA GLN A 43 2.65 -9.51 -14.08
C GLN A 43 3.26 -8.19 -14.54
N LEU A 44 3.85 -8.16 -15.73
CA LEU A 44 4.65 -7.04 -16.24
C LEU A 44 3.87 -5.75 -16.48
N ASP A 45 2.61 -5.85 -16.92
CA ASP A 45 1.78 -4.73 -17.35
C ASP A 45 0.63 -4.46 -16.38
N ALA A 46 0.22 -3.20 -16.31
CA ALA A 46 -0.96 -2.78 -15.56
C ALA A 46 -2.22 -3.46 -16.13
N THR A 47 -3.14 -3.90 -15.25
CA THR A 47 -4.47 -4.31 -15.68
C THR A 47 -5.36 -3.09 -15.94
N ASP A 48 -6.41 -3.29 -16.72
CA ASP A 48 -7.49 -2.29 -16.86
C ASP A 48 -8.10 -1.94 -15.50
N GLU A 49 -8.21 -2.91 -14.57
CA GLU A 49 -8.71 -2.67 -13.21
C GLU A 49 -7.83 -1.66 -12.44
N VAL A 50 -6.50 -1.82 -12.49
CA VAL A 50 -5.56 -0.89 -11.85
C VAL A 50 -5.62 0.49 -12.50
N ILE A 51 -5.63 0.56 -13.84
CA ILE A 51 -5.70 1.83 -14.57
C ILE A 51 -7.01 2.55 -14.25
N ASN A 52 -8.14 1.84 -14.29
CA ASN A 52 -9.46 2.38 -14.01
C ASN A 52 -9.57 2.87 -12.56
N TRP A 53 -9.05 2.10 -11.60
CA TRP A 53 -9.05 2.50 -10.19
C TRP A 53 -8.28 3.80 -9.96
N PHE A 54 -7.08 3.93 -10.54
CA PHE A 54 -6.32 5.18 -10.47
C PHE A 54 -7.03 6.34 -11.18
N THR A 55 -7.62 6.09 -12.35
CA THR A 55 -8.34 7.12 -13.12
C THR A 55 -9.53 7.68 -12.35
N ILE A 56 -10.30 6.82 -11.68
CA ILE A 56 -11.44 7.24 -10.85
C ILE A 56 -10.96 8.07 -9.66
N LEU A 57 -9.91 7.63 -8.97
CA LEU A 57 -9.36 8.35 -7.82
C LEU A 57 -8.84 9.73 -8.22
N GLU A 58 -8.10 9.82 -9.33
CA GLU A 58 -7.59 11.09 -9.86
C GLU A 58 -8.74 12.04 -10.25
N ALA A 59 -9.77 11.53 -10.94
CA ALA A 59 -10.95 12.32 -11.32
C ALA A 59 -11.70 12.88 -10.11
N GLU A 60 -11.65 12.19 -8.97
CA GLU A 60 -12.24 12.62 -7.70
C GLU A 60 -11.29 13.48 -6.84
N GLY A 61 -10.11 13.82 -7.36
CA GLY A 61 -9.14 14.70 -6.70
C GLY A 61 -8.27 14.00 -5.64
N ILE A 62 -8.25 12.67 -5.60
CA ILE A 62 -7.37 11.91 -4.71
C ILE A 62 -5.98 11.83 -5.32
N LYS A 63 -4.98 12.30 -4.58
CA LYS A 63 -3.56 12.23 -4.98
C LYS A 63 -3.06 10.82 -4.75
N VAL A 64 -2.42 10.21 -5.75
CA VAL A 64 -1.91 8.84 -5.62
C VAL A 64 -0.46 8.77 -6.06
N MET A 65 0.37 8.02 -5.33
CA MET A 65 1.73 7.68 -5.75
C MET A 65 2.05 6.23 -5.42
N ILE A 66 2.70 5.55 -6.37
CA ILE A 66 3.27 4.23 -6.14
C ILE A 66 4.58 4.37 -5.36
N LEU A 67 4.67 3.74 -4.20
CA LEU A 67 5.87 3.71 -3.35
C LEU A 67 6.36 2.26 -3.23
N SER A 68 7.35 1.86 -4.03
CA SER A 68 7.77 0.46 -4.15
C SER A 68 9.25 0.24 -3.84
N ASN A 69 9.56 -0.89 -3.19
CA ASN A 69 10.94 -1.34 -2.99
C ASN A 69 11.56 -1.97 -4.24
N ASN A 70 10.79 -2.19 -5.30
CA ASN A 70 11.28 -2.80 -6.53
C ASN A 70 12.14 -1.81 -7.37
N ASN A 71 12.75 -2.34 -8.42
CA ASN A 71 13.57 -1.57 -9.33
C ASN A 71 12.73 -0.62 -10.19
N GLU A 72 13.37 0.45 -10.64
CA GLU A 72 12.73 1.55 -11.37
C GLU A 72 12.06 1.09 -12.66
N MET A 73 12.73 0.27 -13.49
CA MET A 73 12.18 -0.24 -14.75
C MET A 73 10.82 -0.94 -14.53
N ARG A 74 10.71 -1.76 -13.48
CA ARG A 74 9.47 -2.46 -13.13
C ARG A 74 8.35 -1.50 -12.74
N VAL A 75 8.65 -0.56 -11.84
CA VAL A 75 7.66 0.36 -11.29
C VAL A 75 7.22 1.37 -12.35
N GLU A 76 8.18 1.93 -13.09
CA GLU A 76 7.96 2.93 -14.14
C GLU A 76 7.05 2.38 -15.25
N ARG A 77 7.21 1.11 -15.63
CA ARG A 77 6.38 0.48 -16.66
C ARG A 77 4.89 0.53 -16.31
N VAL A 78 4.55 0.18 -15.06
CA VAL A 78 3.16 0.20 -14.58
C VAL A 78 2.69 1.65 -14.37
N ALA A 79 3.52 2.47 -13.72
CA ALA A 79 3.21 3.86 -13.40
C ALA A 79 2.93 4.70 -14.66
N LYS A 80 3.71 4.51 -15.74
CA LYS A 80 3.49 5.18 -17.04
C LYS A 80 2.18 4.78 -17.69
N ALA A 81 1.81 3.50 -17.64
CA ALA A 81 0.55 3.02 -18.19
C ALA A 81 -0.66 3.63 -17.46
N ALA A 82 -0.56 3.73 -16.13
CA ALA A 82 -1.59 4.34 -15.29
C ALA A 82 -1.53 5.88 -15.21
N ARG A 83 -0.45 6.51 -15.72
CA ARG A 83 -0.17 7.96 -15.62
C ARG A 83 -0.06 8.48 -14.18
N ILE A 84 0.39 7.65 -13.26
CA ILE A 84 0.53 7.98 -11.82
C ILE A 84 2.01 8.18 -11.46
N PRO A 85 2.36 9.15 -10.60
CA PRO A 85 3.73 9.31 -10.13
C PRO A 85 4.19 8.10 -9.31
N PHE A 86 5.51 7.89 -9.26
CA PHE A 86 6.08 6.78 -8.49
C PHE A 86 7.43 7.13 -7.85
N LEU A 87 7.76 6.39 -6.80
CA LEU A 87 9.07 6.35 -6.18
C LEU A 87 9.51 4.88 -6.04
N ALA A 88 10.44 4.47 -6.89
CA ALA A 88 11.04 3.14 -6.87
C ALA A 88 12.24 3.07 -5.91
N LYS A 89 12.69 1.84 -5.59
CA LYS A 89 13.75 1.61 -4.58
C LYS A 89 13.49 2.38 -3.29
N ALA A 90 12.23 2.38 -2.84
CA ALA A 90 11.74 3.16 -1.71
C ALA A 90 12.42 2.80 -0.38
N LYS A 91 13.03 1.60 -0.27
CA LYS A 91 13.67 1.12 0.96
C LYS A 91 12.73 1.19 2.19
N LYS A 92 11.42 0.99 1.99
CA LYS A 92 10.46 0.75 3.06
C LYS A 92 11.01 -0.39 3.95
N PRO A 93 11.02 -0.24 5.28
CA PRO A 93 10.23 0.69 6.10
C PRO A 93 10.94 2.01 6.49
N LEU A 94 12.04 2.39 5.82
CA LEU A 94 12.79 3.61 6.15
C LEU A 94 11.95 4.87 5.86
N ALA A 95 11.96 5.82 6.82
CA ALA A 95 11.13 7.02 6.78
C ALA A 95 11.40 7.95 5.59
N GLY A 96 12.64 7.98 5.09
CA GLY A 96 13.09 9.01 4.14
C GLY A 96 12.26 9.09 2.87
N ASN A 97 11.90 7.95 2.27
CA ASN A 97 11.15 7.95 1.01
C ASN A 97 9.63 8.07 1.21
N PHE A 98 9.09 7.73 2.38
CA PHE A 98 7.71 8.10 2.72
C PHE A 98 7.56 9.62 2.78
N LYS A 99 8.50 10.31 3.44
CA LYS A 99 8.50 11.78 3.52
C LYS A 99 8.61 12.43 2.15
N LYS A 100 9.57 11.98 1.33
CA LYS A 100 9.71 12.46 -0.05
C LYS A 100 8.46 12.26 -0.89
N ALA A 101 7.79 11.12 -0.74
CA ALA A 101 6.55 10.84 -1.46
C ALA A 101 5.43 11.82 -1.05
N MET A 102 5.26 12.05 0.26
CA MET A 102 4.29 13.03 0.78
C MET A 102 4.63 14.47 0.36
N GLU A 103 5.91 14.86 0.44
CA GLU A 103 6.38 16.19 0.00
C GLU A 103 6.11 16.40 -1.49
N ALA A 104 6.35 15.40 -2.33
CA ALA A 104 6.08 15.48 -3.77
C ALA A 104 4.58 15.56 -4.13
N LEU A 105 3.71 15.09 -3.24
CA LEU A 105 2.26 15.19 -3.37
C LEU A 105 1.67 16.39 -2.62
N ASP A 106 2.49 17.22 -1.97
CA ASP A 106 2.04 18.29 -1.07
C ASP A 106 1.00 17.77 -0.07
N ALA A 107 1.37 16.72 0.66
CA ALA A 107 0.47 16.01 1.57
C ALA A 107 1.05 15.90 2.98
N THR A 108 0.17 15.87 3.99
CA THR A 108 0.54 15.59 5.38
C THR A 108 0.27 14.14 5.77
N PRO A 109 0.89 13.62 6.85
CA PRO A 109 0.57 12.29 7.38
C PRO A 109 -0.91 12.09 7.70
N GLU A 110 -1.57 13.13 8.19
CA GLU A 110 -2.96 13.09 8.66
C GLU A 110 -3.95 12.86 7.52
N GLU A 111 -3.66 13.33 6.31
CA GLU A 111 -4.50 13.13 5.13
C GLU A 111 -4.05 11.98 4.22
N THR A 112 -2.97 11.29 4.60
CA THR A 112 -2.33 10.24 3.79
C THR A 112 -2.63 8.84 4.32
N ILE A 113 -2.93 7.92 3.40
CA ILE A 113 -3.03 6.48 3.68
C ILE A 113 -1.87 5.71 3.04
N MET A 114 -1.46 4.60 3.66
CA MET A 114 -0.53 3.63 3.08
C MET A 114 -1.24 2.30 2.84
N ILE A 115 -1.22 1.81 1.61
CA ILE A 115 -1.81 0.53 1.19
C ILE A 115 -0.68 -0.43 0.82
N GLY A 116 -0.68 -1.64 1.39
CA GLY A 116 0.28 -2.67 1.02
C GLY A 116 0.00 -4.04 1.60
N ASP A 117 0.69 -5.05 1.08
CA ASP A 117 0.53 -6.46 1.44
C ASP A 117 1.62 -6.98 2.39
N GLN A 118 2.56 -6.12 2.80
CA GLN A 118 3.65 -6.49 3.70
C GLN A 118 3.60 -5.71 5.02
N ILE A 119 3.55 -6.44 6.13
CA ILE A 119 3.51 -5.81 7.46
C ILE A 119 4.85 -5.15 7.80
N MET A 120 5.96 -5.80 7.44
CA MET A 120 7.29 -5.35 7.83
C MET A 120 7.77 -4.13 7.06
N THR A 121 7.15 -3.81 5.93
CA THR A 121 7.58 -2.70 5.06
C THR A 121 6.49 -1.63 4.99
N ASP A 122 5.28 -2.01 4.59
CA ASP A 122 4.17 -1.08 4.34
C ASP A 122 3.50 -0.65 5.64
N ILE A 123 3.02 -1.61 6.43
CA ILE A 123 2.28 -1.30 7.66
C ILE A 123 3.21 -0.72 8.72
N TRP A 124 4.35 -1.35 8.95
CA TRP A 124 5.33 -0.81 9.90
C TRP A 124 5.89 0.54 9.45
N GLY A 125 6.20 0.69 8.16
CA GLY A 125 6.69 1.95 7.58
C GLY A 125 5.67 3.08 7.71
N GLY A 126 4.42 2.83 7.30
CA GLY A 126 3.32 3.79 7.39
C GLY A 126 3.00 4.18 8.83
N ASN A 127 2.89 3.21 9.74
CA ASN A 127 2.65 3.48 11.16
C ASN A 127 3.76 4.33 11.81
N ARG A 128 5.02 4.12 11.42
CA ARG A 128 6.14 4.97 11.89
C ARG A 128 6.04 6.41 11.40
N GLN A 129 5.37 6.63 10.27
CA GLN A 129 5.08 7.95 9.73
C GLN A 129 3.70 8.47 10.16
N GLN A 130 2.99 7.77 11.05
CA GLN A 130 1.65 8.13 11.54
C GLN A 130 0.58 8.16 10.43
N LEU A 131 0.79 7.40 9.35
CA LEU A 131 -0.18 7.23 8.28
C LEU A 131 -1.29 6.28 8.73
N TYR A 132 -2.46 6.43 8.11
CA TYR A 132 -3.49 5.40 8.20
C TYR A 132 -3.10 4.23 7.30
N THR A 133 -3.01 3.02 7.86
CA THR A 133 -2.46 1.85 7.16
C THR A 133 -3.54 0.83 6.83
N ILE A 134 -3.57 0.42 5.57
CA ILE A 134 -4.47 -0.61 5.06
C ILE A 134 -3.64 -1.79 4.59
N PHE A 135 -3.83 -2.91 5.27
CA PHE A 135 -3.22 -4.18 4.90
C PHE A 135 -4.11 -4.94 3.93
N VAL A 136 -3.59 -5.26 2.75
CA VAL A 136 -4.35 -6.01 1.74
C VAL A 136 -3.89 -7.46 1.66
N LYS A 137 -4.75 -8.35 1.13
CA LYS A 137 -4.31 -9.71 0.80
C LYS A 137 -3.34 -9.65 -0.38
N PRO A 138 -2.26 -10.45 -0.35
CA PRO A 138 -1.35 -10.52 -1.47
C PRO A 138 -2.06 -11.09 -2.70
N VAL A 139 -1.88 -10.47 -3.87
CA VAL A 139 -2.44 -10.97 -5.15
C VAL A 139 -1.95 -12.38 -5.45
N LYS A 140 -0.70 -12.70 -5.08
CA LYS A 140 -0.11 -14.04 -5.19
C LYS A 140 0.65 -14.38 -3.91
N GLU A 141 0.50 -15.62 -3.42
CA GLU A 141 1.21 -16.06 -2.21
C GLU A 141 2.71 -16.33 -2.44
N THR A 142 3.10 -16.49 -3.72
CA THR A 142 4.50 -16.70 -4.09
C THR A 142 5.18 -15.35 -4.27
N ASP A 143 6.39 -15.21 -3.74
CA ASP A 143 7.23 -14.04 -3.95
C ASP A 143 8.62 -14.45 -4.51
N GLY A 144 9.45 -13.45 -4.84
CA GLY A 144 10.88 -13.65 -5.06
C GLY A 144 11.61 -14.28 -3.87
N PHE A 145 12.82 -14.81 -4.08
CA PHE A 145 13.57 -15.56 -3.05
C PHE A 145 13.85 -14.77 -1.75
N ILE A 146 13.98 -13.46 -1.82
CA ILE A 146 14.41 -12.59 -0.70
C ILE A 146 13.29 -12.36 0.33
N THR A 147 12.01 -12.48 -0.04
CA THR A 147 10.85 -12.14 0.80
C THR A 147 10.30 -13.33 1.62
N LYS A 148 10.78 -14.55 1.37
CA LYS A 148 10.28 -15.77 2.06
C LYS A 148 10.46 -15.73 3.59
N PHE A 149 11.58 -15.20 4.08
CA PHE A 149 11.83 -15.08 5.53
C PHE A 149 10.87 -14.06 6.18
N ASN A 150 10.60 -12.95 5.49
CA ASN A 150 9.66 -11.93 5.96
C ASN A 150 8.25 -12.52 6.10
N ARG A 151 7.79 -13.33 5.15
CA ARG A 151 6.47 -13.97 5.20
C ARG A 151 6.25 -14.87 6.43
N MET A 152 7.28 -15.59 6.87
CA MET A 152 7.18 -16.41 8.08
C MET A 152 6.91 -15.55 9.32
N MET A 153 7.67 -14.47 9.48
CA MET A 153 7.49 -13.51 10.56
C MET A 153 6.11 -12.82 10.46
N GLU A 154 5.68 -12.45 9.26
CA GLU A 154 4.36 -11.84 9.03
C GLU A 154 3.22 -12.76 9.45
N ARG A 155 3.28 -14.05 9.13
CA ARG A 155 2.25 -15.03 9.56
C ARG A 155 2.15 -15.10 11.09
N MET A 156 3.29 -15.04 11.79
CA MET A 156 3.32 -15.03 13.25
C MET A 156 2.70 -13.74 13.80
N ILE A 157 3.05 -12.59 13.22
CA ILE A 157 2.50 -11.29 13.59
C ILE A 157 0.99 -11.25 13.34
N LEU A 158 0.51 -11.64 12.16
CA LEU A 158 -0.93 -11.70 11.84
C LEU A 158 -1.71 -12.60 12.79
N LYS A 159 -1.17 -13.79 13.10
CA LYS A 159 -1.81 -14.71 14.06
C LYS A 159 -1.92 -14.08 15.45
N SER A 160 -0.91 -13.30 15.86
CA SER A 160 -0.91 -12.59 17.14
C SER A 160 -1.88 -11.40 17.13
N LEU A 161 -1.89 -10.61 16.04
CA LEU A 161 -2.77 -9.46 15.86
C LEU A 161 -4.24 -9.88 15.85
N ARG A 162 -4.62 -10.90 15.05
CA ARG A 162 -6.00 -11.39 14.98
C ARG A 162 -6.53 -11.98 16.29
N LYS A 163 -5.65 -12.41 17.19
CA LYS A 163 -6.04 -12.87 18.55
C LYS A 163 -6.24 -11.72 19.53
N LYS A 164 -5.53 -10.61 19.33
CA LYS A 164 -5.50 -9.46 20.26
C LYS A 164 -6.35 -8.29 19.81
N THR A 165 -6.76 -8.28 18.55
CA THR A 165 -7.54 -7.21 17.91
C THR A 165 -8.75 -7.84 17.22
N ASN A 166 -9.81 -7.05 17.03
CA ASN A 166 -11.00 -7.49 16.31
C ASN A 166 -10.88 -7.30 14.79
N LEU A 167 -9.64 -7.27 14.27
CA LEU A 167 -9.37 -7.07 12.85
C LEU A 167 -9.93 -8.22 12.01
N LYS A 168 -10.74 -7.86 11.01
CA LYS A 168 -11.39 -8.78 10.07
C LYS A 168 -11.05 -8.37 8.66
N TRP A 169 -11.04 -9.34 7.76
CA TRP A 169 -10.94 -9.07 6.33
C TRP A 169 -12.28 -8.52 5.85
N GLU A 170 -12.26 -7.30 5.34
CA GLU A 170 -13.42 -6.62 4.74
C GLU A 170 -13.24 -6.56 3.21
N ASP A 171 -14.33 -6.42 2.47
CA ASP A 171 -14.31 -6.32 1.00
C ASP A 171 -14.15 -4.88 0.51
N SER A 172 -14.63 -3.91 1.30
CA SER A 172 -14.51 -2.48 1.08
C SER A 172 -14.18 -1.77 2.38
N LEU A 173 -13.76 -0.51 2.28
CA LEU A 173 -13.44 0.32 3.44
C LEU A 173 -14.69 0.81 4.17
#